data_AF-A0A9Q3V0Y7-F1
#
_entry.id   AF-A0A9Q3V0Y7-F1
#
_cell.length_a   1.000
_cell.length_b   1.000
_cell.length_c   1.000
_cell.angle_alpha   90.00
_cell.angle_beta   90.00
_cell.angle_gamma   90.00
#
_symmetry.space_group_name_H-M   'P 1'
#
loop_
_entity.id
_entity.type
_entity.pdbx_description
1 polymer ?
#
loop_
_entity_poly.entity_id
_entity_poly.type
_entity_poly.pdbx_seq_one_letter_code
_entity_poly.pdbx_strand_id
1 'polypeptide(L)'
;MKFKSLLFLSFWMLFLAISCDKDDITFDAPSQELSFSRDTVFCDTVYHQVRSETYVVKVFNNEDKDVMIPRINLEKGAASLYKINVDGKTGHDFQNVPLRKKDSLYIFVEIAPQATGPEAIAEDRVLFTTGAGQQHVTLFSVVQDAEFFIKTPTNPNVIATDATWSSNKAKIIYGDLTINTGVHLNIQPGTKVYFHKNSGMKVSAGATLDINGTATDQVIIRGDRNDTYYDTIPRNWNSIKMEASSILNMNHTRLFGGTRGLDMKQANATIKNSFIHTFQEYGIYAVGSKINAENLVMNNCGESCIGIFYGGNYTFTHATIANYSATMNDRSRMGIFATNEWKNDAGQNDYAALENLSILNSIVYSDRDNFINLEKVGAYQFNFLIQNSLIKYTSENEAGFNFTGPGVIQSIKNQDPRFMNYFAAKMNLRVKADSPAKNKGDVTVANTVPTDIVGVSRTTNPTLGAYQ
;
A
#
# COMPACT_ATOMS: atom_id res chain seq x y z
N MET A 1 21.20 -79.84 -1.91
CA MET A 1 20.88 -78.39 -1.98
C MET A 1 19.45 -78.20 -1.54
N LYS A 2 19.22 -77.33 -0.56
CA LYS A 2 18.14 -77.43 0.42
C LYS A 2 16.94 -76.61 -0.03
N PHE A 3 15.73 -77.09 0.26
CA PHE A 3 14.40 -76.48 -0.01
C PHE A 3 14.32 -74.94 0.20
N LYS A 4 15.14 -74.39 1.11
CA LYS A 4 15.32 -72.95 1.34
C LYS A 4 15.83 -72.17 0.11
N SER A 5 16.70 -72.77 -0.71
CA SER A 5 17.19 -72.14 -1.95
C SER A 5 16.12 -72.10 -3.04
N LEU A 6 15.20 -73.07 -3.08
CA LEU A 6 14.05 -73.08 -3.99
C LEU A 6 13.01 -72.02 -3.60
N LEU A 7 12.73 -71.87 -2.31
CA LEU A 7 11.85 -70.80 -1.80
C LEU A 7 12.44 -69.40 -2.04
N PHE A 8 13.76 -69.24 -1.88
CA PHE A 8 14.42 -67.97 -2.17
C PHE A 8 14.37 -67.62 -3.66
N LEU A 9 14.60 -68.60 -4.54
CA LEU A 9 14.48 -68.39 -5.99
C LEU A 9 13.03 -68.10 -6.39
N SER A 10 12.06 -68.83 -5.83
CA SER A 10 10.63 -68.63 -6.07
C SER A 10 10.14 -67.25 -5.61
N PHE A 11 10.60 -66.77 -4.46
CA PHE A 11 10.28 -65.43 -3.95
C PHE A 11 10.81 -64.33 -4.87
N TRP A 12 12.06 -64.43 -5.32
CA TRP A 12 12.65 -63.47 -6.26
C TRP A 12 12.00 -63.54 -7.66
N MET A 13 11.57 -64.72 -8.10
CA MET A 13 10.84 -64.89 -9.36
C MET A 13 9.42 -64.29 -9.28
N LEU A 14 8.77 -64.32 -8.11
CA LEU A 14 7.50 -63.63 -7.86
C LEU A 14 7.66 -62.10 -7.88
N PHE A 15 8.76 -61.56 -7.36
CA PHE A 15 9.05 -60.12 -7.42
C PHE A 15 9.30 -59.62 -8.85
N LEU A 16 9.83 -60.48 -9.73
CA LEU A 16 10.00 -60.16 -11.16
C LEU A 16 8.67 -60.23 -11.94
N ALA A 17 7.67 -60.96 -11.46
CA ALA A 17 6.36 -61.07 -12.09
C ALA A 17 5.40 -59.90 -11.75
N ILE A 18 5.74 -59.05 -10.77
CA ILE A 18 4.95 -57.86 -10.37
C ILE A 18 5.45 -56.59 -11.08
N SER A 19 6.48 -56.68 -11.94
CA SER A 19 7.05 -55.53 -12.64
C SER A 19 6.65 -55.50 -14.12
N CYS A 20 5.42 -55.09 -14.38
CA CYS A 20 4.98 -54.32 -15.56
C CYS A 20 3.45 -54.46 -15.69
N ASP A 21 2.69 -53.67 -14.94
CA ASP A 21 1.49 -53.09 -15.56
C ASP A 21 2.00 -51.87 -16.32
N LYS A 22 2.08 -51.99 -17.65
CA LYS A 22 1.99 -50.81 -18.49
C LYS A 22 0.52 -50.47 -18.48
N ASP A 23 0.10 -49.65 -17.52
CA ASP A 23 -1.15 -48.91 -17.66
C ASP A 23 -1.02 -48.17 -18.98
N ASP A 24 -1.69 -48.67 -20.03
CA ASP A 24 -1.81 -47.96 -21.29
C ASP A 24 -2.53 -46.65 -20.95
N ILE A 25 -1.78 -45.55 -20.97
CA ILE A 25 -2.31 -44.21 -20.70
C ILE A 25 -3.31 -43.90 -21.82
N THR A 26 -4.58 -44.13 -21.51
CA THR A 26 -5.70 -43.90 -22.40
C THR A 26 -6.46 -42.69 -21.88
N PHE A 27 -6.66 -41.71 -22.76
CA PHE A 27 -7.39 -40.51 -22.40
C PHE A 27 -8.80 -40.58 -22.98
N ASP A 28 -9.79 -40.53 -22.09
CA ASP A 28 -11.20 -40.48 -22.48
C ASP A 28 -11.69 -39.03 -22.63
N ALA A 29 -12.83 -38.83 -23.28
CA ALA A 29 -13.53 -37.56 -23.14
C ALA A 29 -14.00 -37.37 -21.67
N PRO A 30 -13.91 -36.15 -21.11
CA PRO A 30 -14.51 -35.83 -19.82
C PRO A 30 -16.00 -36.18 -19.83
N SER A 31 -16.41 -36.99 -18.86
CA SER A 31 -17.80 -37.38 -18.65
C SER A 31 -18.51 -36.48 -17.63
N GLN A 32 -17.73 -35.69 -16.88
CA GLN A 32 -18.17 -34.69 -15.92
C GLN A 32 -17.62 -33.31 -16.28
N GLU A 33 -18.20 -32.28 -15.66
CA GLU A 33 -17.66 -30.93 -15.70
C GLU A 33 -16.29 -30.85 -15.01
N LEU A 34 -15.38 -30.06 -15.59
CA LEU A 34 -14.11 -29.71 -14.95
C LEU A 34 -14.36 -28.75 -13.79
N SER A 35 -13.47 -28.74 -12.81
CA SER A 35 -13.48 -27.74 -11.74
C SER A 35 -12.34 -26.73 -11.93
N PHE A 36 -12.56 -25.50 -11.50
CA PHE A 36 -11.58 -24.42 -11.62
C PHE A 36 -11.22 -23.87 -10.24
N SER A 37 -9.98 -23.42 -10.07
CA SER A 37 -9.58 -22.74 -8.83
C SER A 37 -10.29 -21.38 -8.64
N ARG A 38 -10.85 -20.83 -9.72
CA ARG A 38 -11.62 -19.58 -9.77
C ARG A 38 -12.47 -19.53 -11.04
N ASP A 39 -13.61 -18.89 -10.94
CA ASP A 39 -14.55 -18.62 -12.04
C ASP A 39 -14.20 -17.33 -12.81
N THR A 40 -13.59 -16.36 -12.12
CA THR A 40 -13.12 -15.10 -12.70
C THR A 40 -11.66 -14.81 -12.32
N VAL A 41 -10.86 -14.45 -13.32
CA VAL A 41 -9.52 -13.88 -13.17
C VAL A 41 -9.61 -12.37 -13.39
N PHE A 42 -9.66 -11.64 -12.27
CA PHE A 42 -9.42 -10.21 -12.29
C PHE A 42 -7.92 -9.98 -12.49
N CYS A 43 -7.50 -9.73 -13.73
CA CYS A 43 -6.15 -9.28 -14.03
C CYS A 43 -6.21 -7.76 -13.86
N ASP A 44 -5.50 -7.25 -12.87
CA ASP A 44 -5.74 -5.97 -12.20
C ASP A 44 -5.66 -4.70 -13.10
N THR A 45 -5.65 -3.48 -12.56
CA THR A 45 -5.45 -2.25 -13.36
C THR A 45 -4.12 -2.30 -14.10
N VAL A 46 -4.18 -2.46 -15.41
CA VAL A 46 -3.02 -2.55 -16.30
C VAL A 46 -2.87 -1.26 -17.09
N TYR A 47 -1.63 -0.81 -17.24
CA TYR A 47 -1.35 0.44 -17.93
C TYR A 47 -1.14 0.20 -19.42
N HIS A 48 -1.62 1.13 -20.26
CA HIS A 48 -1.41 1.07 -21.69
C HIS A 48 0.07 0.76 -22.02
N GLN A 49 0.30 -0.22 -22.89
CA GLN A 49 1.63 -0.67 -23.35
C GLN A 49 2.49 -1.43 -22.31
N VAL A 50 2.00 -1.67 -21.10
CA VAL A 50 2.70 -2.50 -20.09
C VAL A 50 1.99 -3.84 -19.94
N ARG A 51 2.76 -4.93 -20.09
CA ARG A 51 2.24 -6.28 -19.80
C ARG A 51 1.91 -6.41 -18.32
N SER A 52 0.78 -7.04 -18.02
CA SER A 52 0.47 -7.40 -16.63
C SER A 52 1.47 -8.39 -16.06
N GLU A 53 1.41 -8.58 -14.74
CA GLU A 53 1.91 -9.81 -14.13
C GLU A 53 1.15 -11.05 -14.64
N THR A 54 1.69 -12.23 -14.33
CA THR A 54 1.12 -13.50 -14.73
C THR A 54 0.16 -14.02 -13.66
N TYR A 55 -1.11 -14.21 -14.03
CA TYR A 55 -2.14 -14.80 -13.17
C TYR A 55 -2.28 -16.30 -13.45
N VAL A 56 -2.68 -17.08 -12.44
CA VAL A 56 -2.72 -18.56 -12.53
C VAL A 56 -4.11 -19.13 -12.27
N VAL A 57 -4.68 -19.87 -13.22
CA VAL A 57 -5.88 -20.68 -13.01
C VAL A 57 -5.49 -22.15 -13.01
N LYS A 58 -5.94 -22.91 -12.01
CA LYS A 58 -5.85 -24.36 -12.04
C LYS A 58 -7.16 -24.95 -12.57
N VAL A 59 -7.04 -25.93 -13.44
CA VAL A 59 -8.15 -26.72 -13.97
C VAL A 59 -7.99 -28.14 -13.46
N PHE A 60 -9.01 -28.67 -12.81
CA PHE A 60 -8.98 -29.95 -12.11
C PHE A 60 -9.82 -30.99 -12.84
N ASN A 61 -9.25 -32.18 -13.01
CA ASN A 61 -9.98 -33.38 -13.36
C ASN A 61 -10.37 -34.12 -12.09
N ASN A 62 -11.66 -34.07 -11.74
CA ASN A 62 -12.19 -34.77 -10.57
C ASN A 62 -12.55 -36.23 -10.87
N GLU A 63 -12.45 -36.69 -12.11
CA GLU A 63 -12.72 -38.07 -12.48
C GLU A 63 -11.56 -38.99 -12.06
N ASP A 64 -11.84 -40.27 -11.88
CA ASP A 64 -10.84 -41.30 -11.56
C ASP A 64 -10.22 -41.94 -12.81
N LYS A 65 -10.25 -41.20 -13.93
CA LYS A 65 -9.69 -41.59 -15.22
C LYS A 65 -8.99 -40.41 -15.88
N ASP A 66 -8.03 -40.71 -16.73
CA ASP A 66 -7.32 -39.69 -17.52
C ASP A 66 -8.28 -39.14 -18.58
N VAL A 67 -8.33 -37.82 -18.73
CA VAL A 67 -9.24 -37.15 -19.66
C VAL A 67 -8.49 -36.31 -20.69
N MET A 68 -9.00 -36.28 -21.92
CA MET A 68 -8.54 -35.41 -22.99
C MET A 68 -9.54 -34.28 -23.15
N ILE A 69 -9.15 -33.06 -22.76
CA ILE A 69 -9.97 -31.87 -22.98
C ILE A 69 -9.93 -31.55 -24.48
N PRO A 70 -11.06 -31.65 -25.21
CA PRO A 70 -11.08 -31.45 -26.65
C PRO A 70 -10.53 -30.09 -27.08
N ARG A 71 -10.94 -29.02 -26.39
CA ARG A 71 -10.50 -27.67 -26.73
C ARG A 71 -10.48 -26.74 -25.54
N ILE A 72 -9.42 -25.94 -25.46
CA ILE A 72 -9.28 -24.78 -24.58
C ILE A 72 -8.92 -23.58 -25.48
N ASN A 73 -9.69 -22.49 -25.45
CA ASN A 73 -9.39 -21.33 -26.29
C ASN A 73 -9.85 -20.01 -25.66
N LEU A 74 -9.23 -18.91 -26.08
CA LEU A 74 -9.77 -17.58 -25.82
C LEU A 74 -10.99 -17.33 -26.71
N GLU A 75 -12.08 -16.79 -26.17
CA GLU A 75 -13.32 -16.49 -26.90
C GLU A 75 -13.05 -15.50 -28.04
N LYS A 76 -12.21 -14.48 -27.80
CA LYS A 76 -11.77 -13.53 -28.84
C LYS A 76 -10.59 -14.01 -29.69
N GLY A 77 -10.04 -15.20 -29.41
CA GLY A 77 -8.92 -15.79 -30.15
C GLY A 77 -7.73 -14.84 -30.29
N ALA A 78 -7.19 -14.70 -31.51
CA ALA A 78 -6.05 -13.83 -31.80
C ALA A 78 -6.31 -12.33 -31.60
N ALA A 79 -7.57 -11.90 -31.54
CA ALA A 79 -7.95 -10.51 -31.25
C ALA A 79 -8.01 -10.20 -29.75
N SER A 80 -7.82 -11.21 -28.90
CA SER A 80 -7.78 -11.03 -27.46
C SER A 80 -6.61 -10.14 -27.03
N LEU A 81 -6.86 -9.26 -26.07
CA LEU A 81 -5.79 -8.55 -25.36
C LEU A 81 -5.07 -9.48 -24.37
N TYR A 82 -5.69 -10.62 -24.03
CA TYR A 82 -5.12 -11.63 -23.14
C TYR A 82 -4.24 -12.61 -23.91
N LYS A 83 -3.20 -13.07 -23.22
CA LYS A 83 -2.31 -14.14 -23.65
C LYS A 83 -2.37 -15.23 -22.61
N ILE A 84 -2.55 -16.46 -23.06
CA ILE A 84 -2.59 -17.60 -22.16
C ILE A 84 -1.50 -18.62 -22.50
N ASN A 85 -1.04 -19.30 -21.47
CA ASN A 85 -0.18 -20.47 -21.58
C ASN A 85 -0.85 -21.62 -20.84
N VAL A 86 -1.13 -22.71 -21.54
CA VAL A 86 -1.77 -23.91 -21.02
C VAL A 86 -0.69 -24.99 -20.87
N ASP A 87 -0.37 -25.30 -19.61
CA ASP A 87 0.59 -26.34 -19.21
C ASP A 87 1.93 -26.27 -19.97
N GLY A 88 2.50 -25.07 -20.05
CA GLY A 88 3.78 -24.79 -20.70
C GLY A 88 3.68 -24.39 -22.17
N LYS A 89 2.53 -24.52 -22.82
CA LYS A 89 2.33 -24.13 -24.23
C LYS A 89 1.64 -22.76 -24.34
N THR A 90 2.25 -21.82 -25.04
CA THR A 90 1.66 -20.48 -25.28
C THR A 90 0.80 -20.48 -26.55
N GLY A 91 -0.36 -19.82 -26.51
CA GLY A 91 -1.30 -19.79 -27.62
C GLY A 91 -2.64 -19.15 -27.25
N HIS A 92 -3.59 -19.15 -28.17
CA HIS A 92 -4.98 -18.71 -27.96
C HIS A 92 -6.01 -19.81 -28.26
N ASP A 93 -5.56 -20.94 -28.82
CA ASP A 93 -6.35 -22.12 -29.14
C ASP A 93 -5.49 -23.36 -28.89
N PHE A 94 -6.02 -24.30 -28.11
CA PHE A 94 -5.36 -25.54 -27.73
C PHE A 94 -6.35 -26.67 -27.93
N GLN A 95 -5.87 -27.77 -28.51
CA GLN A 95 -6.69 -28.94 -28.82
C GLN A 95 -6.09 -30.17 -28.16
N ASN A 96 -6.95 -31.11 -27.78
CA ASN A 96 -6.57 -32.41 -27.25
C ASN A 96 -5.59 -32.29 -26.08
N VAL A 97 -5.96 -31.51 -25.07
CA VAL A 97 -5.12 -31.23 -23.90
C VAL A 97 -5.28 -32.37 -22.89
N PRO A 98 -4.25 -33.18 -22.62
CA PRO A 98 -4.33 -34.29 -21.68
C PRO A 98 -4.36 -33.77 -20.24
N LEU A 99 -5.19 -34.39 -19.39
CA LEU A 99 -5.26 -34.12 -17.96
C LEU A 99 -5.48 -35.42 -17.19
N ARG A 100 -4.53 -35.79 -16.33
CA ARG A 100 -4.55 -37.09 -15.63
C ARG A 100 -5.65 -37.18 -14.57
N LYS A 101 -5.98 -38.41 -14.18
CA LYS A 101 -6.95 -38.70 -13.12
C LYS A 101 -6.56 -38.00 -11.83
N LYS A 102 -7.52 -37.34 -11.19
CA LYS A 102 -7.33 -36.61 -9.93
C LYS A 102 -6.20 -35.56 -9.96
N ASP A 103 -5.85 -35.09 -11.16
CA ASP A 103 -4.75 -34.15 -11.36
C ASP A 103 -5.27 -32.76 -11.79
N SER A 104 -4.36 -31.80 -11.89
CA SER A 104 -4.63 -30.43 -12.32
C SER A 104 -3.62 -29.94 -13.35
N LEU A 105 -4.07 -29.09 -14.26
CA LEU A 105 -3.17 -28.32 -15.14
C LEU A 105 -3.18 -26.83 -14.78
N TYR A 106 -2.12 -26.15 -15.18
CA TYR A 106 -1.98 -24.70 -15.00
C TYR A 106 -2.33 -23.95 -16.29
N ILE A 107 -3.11 -22.89 -16.15
CA ILE A 107 -3.28 -21.85 -17.16
C ILE A 107 -2.71 -20.55 -16.61
N PHE A 108 -1.64 -20.07 -17.23
CA PHE A 108 -1.08 -18.75 -16.97
C PHE A 108 -1.76 -17.74 -17.88
N VAL A 109 -2.16 -16.58 -17.32
CA VAL A 109 -2.87 -15.52 -18.00
C VAL A 109 -2.11 -14.21 -17.84
N GLU A 110 -1.89 -13.51 -18.94
CA GLU A 110 -1.35 -12.14 -18.98
C GLU A 110 -2.22 -11.28 -19.90
N ILE A 111 -2.19 -9.96 -19.73
CA ILE A 111 -2.81 -9.02 -20.68
C ILE A 111 -1.75 -8.09 -21.27
N ALA A 112 -1.87 -7.81 -22.57
CA ALA A 112 -1.11 -6.81 -23.31
C ALA A 112 -2.08 -5.68 -23.72
N PRO A 113 -2.32 -4.70 -22.84
CA PRO A 113 -3.43 -3.77 -22.98
C PRO A 113 -3.19 -2.67 -24.04
N GLN A 114 -4.24 -2.36 -24.78
CA GLN A 114 -4.36 -1.18 -25.64
C GLN A 114 -5.50 -0.31 -25.11
N ALA A 115 -5.24 0.95 -24.74
CA ALA A 115 -6.24 1.87 -24.21
C ALA A 115 -6.70 2.83 -25.32
N THR A 116 -8.00 3.05 -25.44
CA THR A 116 -8.60 4.06 -26.34
C THR A 116 -9.15 5.28 -25.58
N GLY A 117 -8.86 5.39 -24.29
CA GLY A 117 -9.28 6.47 -23.39
C GLY A 117 -8.60 6.40 -22.02
N PRO A 118 -8.93 7.30 -21.07
CA PRO A 118 -8.31 7.36 -19.74
C PRO A 118 -8.44 6.07 -18.94
N GLU A 119 -9.57 5.38 -19.14
CA GLU A 119 -9.88 4.07 -18.59
C GLU A 119 -10.67 3.27 -19.63
N ALA A 120 -10.37 2.00 -19.80
CA ALA A 120 -11.06 1.06 -20.67
C ALA A 120 -11.22 -0.28 -19.95
N ILE A 121 -12.28 -1.02 -20.24
CA ILE A 121 -12.47 -2.37 -19.70
C ILE A 121 -12.05 -3.37 -20.77
N ALA A 122 -11.14 -4.27 -20.42
CA ALA A 122 -10.85 -5.45 -21.21
C ALA A 122 -11.53 -6.66 -20.56
N GLU A 123 -12.27 -7.42 -21.37
CA GLU A 123 -12.92 -8.67 -20.96
C GLU A 123 -12.68 -9.72 -22.04
N ASP A 124 -12.47 -10.96 -21.63
CA ASP A 124 -12.47 -12.13 -22.51
C ASP A 124 -12.80 -13.38 -21.69
N ARG A 125 -12.92 -14.54 -22.33
CA ARG A 125 -13.17 -15.81 -21.64
C ARG A 125 -12.21 -16.88 -22.11
N VAL A 126 -11.69 -17.67 -21.18
CA VAL A 126 -11.07 -18.95 -21.50
C VAL A 126 -12.19 -19.99 -21.56
N LEU A 127 -12.52 -20.45 -22.76
CA LEU A 127 -13.55 -21.45 -23.02
C LEU A 127 -12.96 -22.86 -22.96
N PHE A 128 -13.69 -23.77 -22.33
CA PHE A 128 -13.40 -25.20 -22.26
C PHE A 128 -14.55 -25.94 -22.93
N THR A 129 -14.26 -26.62 -24.03
CA THR A 129 -15.25 -27.45 -24.73
C THR A 129 -15.01 -28.90 -24.40
N THR A 130 -15.95 -29.55 -23.70
CA THR A 130 -15.90 -30.98 -23.35
C THR A 130 -17.13 -31.72 -23.88
N GLY A 131 -17.16 -33.05 -23.74
CA GLY A 131 -18.35 -33.83 -24.07
C GLY A 131 -19.54 -33.56 -23.15
N ALA A 132 -19.28 -33.03 -21.94
CA ALA A 132 -20.30 -32.66 -20.96
C ALA A 132 -20.90 -31.26 -21.22
N GLY A 133 -20.24 -30.41 -22.00
CA GLY A 133 -20.71 -29.07 -22.33
C GLY A 133 -19.57 -28.06 -22.51
N GLN A 134 -19.95 -26.78 -22.57
CA GLN A 134 -19.00 -25.68 -22.64
C GLN A 134 -18.95 -24.95 -21.28
N GLN A 135 -17.77 -24.90 -20.67
CA GLN A 135 -17.49 -24.15 -19.45
C GLN A 135 -16.56 -22.97 -19.76
N HIS A 136 -16.46 -22.01 -18.86
CA HIS A 136 -15.54 -20.89 -19.04
C HIS A 136 -14.97 -20.36 -17.72
N VAL A 137 -13.84 -19.67 -17.85
CA VAL A 137 -13.29 -18.79 -16.83
C VAL A 137 -13.25 -17.37 -17.41
N THR A 138 -13.86 -16.42 -16.73
CA THR A 138 -13.92 -15.02 -17.16
C THR A 138 -12.59 -14.33 -16.89
N LEU A 139 -12.09 -13.57 -17.86
CA LEU A 139 -10.93 -12.70 -17.73
C LEU A 139 -11.42 -11.26 -17.74
N PHE A 140 -11.01 -10.48 -16.76
CA PHE A 140 -11.46 -9.09 -16.61
C PHE A 140 -10.30 -8.20 -16.18
N SER A 141 -10.17 -7.04 -16.83
CA SER A 141 -9.15 -6.03 -16.51
C SER A 141 -9.64 -4.62 -16.72
N VAL A 142 -9.14 -3.72 -15.86
CA VAL A 142 -9.21 -2.28 -16.09
C VAL A 142 -7.91 -1.86 -16.78
N VAL A 143 -8.01 -1.20 -17.91
CA VAL A 143 -6.89 -0.62 -18.65
C VAL A 143 -6.87 0.89 -18.43
N GLN A 144 -5.80 1.46 -17.87
CA GLN A 144 -5.67 2.92 -17.73
C GLN A 144 -4.62 3.48 -18.70
N ASP A 145 -4.92 4.64 -19.30
CA ASP A 145 -3.91 5.41 -20.02
C ASP A 145 -2.93 6.04 -19.03
N ALA A 146 -1.66 6.04 -19.40
CA ALA A 146 -0.56 6.36 -18.51
C ALA A 146 0.50 7.22 -19.19
N GLU A 147 1.13 8.08 -18.41
CA GLU A 147 2.32 8.82 -18.76
C GLU A 147 3.48 8.28 -17.95
N PHE A 148 4.57 7.91 -18.63
CA PHE A 148 5.71 7.24 -18.03
C PHE A 148 6.89 8.19 -17.84
N PHE A 149 7.40 8.24 -16.61
CA PHE A 149 8.59 8.98 -16.19
C PHE A 149 9.71 7.98 -15.93
N ILE A 150 10.54 7.71 -16.94
CA ILE A 150 11.52 6.62 -16.93
C ILE A 150 12.94 7.19 -16.85
N LYS A 151 13.62 6.91 -15.74
CA LYS A 151 15.06 7.15 -15.59
C LYS A 151 15.85 6.13 -16.40
N THR A 152 16.72 6.61 -17.27
CA THR A 152 17.66 5.80 -18.07
C THR A 152 19.06 6.43 -17.99
N PRO A 153 20.13 5.78 -18.49
CA PRO A 153 21.45 6.41 -18.54
C PRO A 153 21.50 7.73 -19.31
N THR A 154 20.56 7.97 -20.23
CA THR A 154 20.48 9.18 -21.06
C THR A 154 19.32 10.11 -20.70
N ASN A 155 18.35 9.65 -19.89
CA ASN A 155 17.26 10.45 -19.36
C ASN A 155 17.35 10.52 -17.82
N PRO A 156 17.75 11.66 -17.25
CA PRO A 156 17.86 11.82 -15.80
C PRO A 156 16.49 11.85 -15.08
N ASN A 157 15.38 11.87 -15.83
CA ASN A 157 14.01 11.90 -15.31
C ASN A 157 13.74 13.12 -14.44
N VAL A 158 13.74 14.30 -15.10
CA VAL A 158 13.66 15.60 -14.45
C VAL A 158 12.50 16.41 -15.01
N ILE A 159 11.68 16.97 -14.12
CA ILE A 159 10.71 18.02 -14.45
C ILE A 159 11.47 19.35 -14.31
N ALA A 160 11.88 19.90 -15.45
CA ALA A 160 12.77 21.05 -15.53
C ALA A 160 12.05 22.41 -15.58
N THR A 161 10.75 22.40 -15.84
CA THR A 161 9.89 23.59 -15.90
C THR A 161 8.57 23.28 -15.22
N ASP A 162 7.82 24.31 -14.84
CA ASP A 162 6.52 24.17 -14.21
C ASP A 162 5.62 23.22 -15.01
N ALA A 163 4.94 22.34 -14.30
CA ALA A 163 4.14 21.29 -14.89
C ALA A 163 2.83 21.11 -14.12
N THR A 164 1.78 20.76 -14.86
CA THR A 164 0.49 20.37 -14.27
C THR A 164 0.14 18.96 -14.69
N TRP A 165 -0.14 18.11 -13.70
CA TRP A 165 -0.63 16.75 -13.91
C TRP A 165 -2.12 16.69 -13.64
N SER A 166 -2.88 16.17 -14.61
CA SER A 166 -4.31 15.90 -14.47
C SER A 166 -4.62 14.41 -14.42
N SER A 167 -5.85 14.08 -14.03
CA SER A 167 -6.39 12.73 -13.95
C SER A 167 -6.60 12.05 -15.31
N ASN A 168 -6.34 12.74 -16.43
CA ASN A 168 -6.49 12.17 -17.78
C ASN A 168 -5.57 10.98 -18.04
N LYS A 169 -4.40 10.94 -17.37
CA LYS A 169 -3.44 9.83 -17.43
C LYS A 169 -2.86 9.59 -16.05
N ALA A 170 -2.79 8.32 -15.64
CA ALA A 170 -1.99 7.92 -14.50
C ALA A 170 -0.51 8.27 -14.74
N LYS A 171 0.23 8.61 -13.69
CA LYS A 171 1.66 8.96 -13.77
C LYS A 171 2.47 7.79 -13.23
N ILE A 172 3.26 7.13 -14.07
CA ILE A 172 4.03 5.94 -13.67
C ILE A 172 5.52 6.29 -13.65
N ILE A 173 6.16 6.13 -12.51
CA ILE A 173 7.53 6.56 -12.27
C ILE A 173 8.44 5.34 -12.13
N TYR A 174 9.45 5.25 -13.01
CA TYR A 174 10.51 4.24 -12.98
C TYR A 174 11.85 4.91 -12.67
N GLY A 175 12.45 4.54 -11.53
CA GLY A 175 13.60 5.23 -10.95
C GLY A 175 13.20 6.55 -10.29
N ASP A 176 14.19 7.33 -9.86
CA ASP A 176 13.89 8.62 -9.21
C ASP A 176 13.42 9.66 -10.22
N LEU A 177 12.32 10.35 -9.93
CA LEU A 177 11.87 11.54 -10.65
C LEU A 177 12.24 12.80 -9.86
N THR A 178 12.92 13.75 -10.49
CA THR A 178 13.33 15.00 -9.81
C THR A 178 12.49 16.18 -10.29
N ILE A 179 11.86 16.89 -9.36
CA ILE A 179 11.35 18.25 -9.58
C ILE A 179 12.53 19.20 -9.36
N ASN A 180 12.93 19.92 -10.39
CA ASN A 180 14.15 20.71 -10.35
C ASN A 180 14.02 21.93 -9.43
N THR A 181 15.15 22.53 -9.03
CA THR A 181 15.16 23.70 -8.15
C THR A 181 14.30 24.84 -8.71
N GLY A 182 13.43 25.40 -7.86
CA GLY A 182 12.53 26.50 -8.21
C GLY A 182 11.35 26.13 -9.10
N VAL A 183 11.21 24.86 -9.49
CA VAL A 183 10.10 24.38 -10.33
C VAL A 183 8.87 24.08 -9.50
N HIS A 184 7.70 24.36 -10.07
CA HIS A 184 6.40 24.03 -9.51
C HIS A 184 5.74 22.85 -10.21
N LEU A 185 5.48 21.77 -9.48
CA LEU A 185 4.63 20.68 -9.94
C LEU A 185 3.26 20.78 -9.27
N ASN A 186 2.23 20.94 -10.08
CA ASN A 186 0.85 21.01 -9.65
C ASN A 186 0.07 19.74 -10.05
N ILE A 187 -0.32 18.93 -9.06
CA ILE A 187 -1.08 17.69 -9.24
C ILE A 187 -2.55 17.97 -8.95
N GLN A 188 -3.40 17.82 -9.96
CA GLN A 188 -4.83 18.15 -9.92
C GLN A 188 -5.69 17.02 -9.33
N PRO A 189 -6.95 17.30 -8.94
CA PRO A 189 -7.83 16.31 -8.33
C PRO A 189 -7.97 15.02 -9.13
N GLY A 190 -8.11 13.89 -8.43
CA GLY A 190 -8.28 12.56 -9.02
C GLY A 190 -7.03 11.99 -9.72
N THR A 191 -5.91 12.71 -9.75
CA THR A 191 -4.67 12.21 -10.37
C THR A 191 -4.12 11.02 -9.59
N LYS A 192 -3.66 10.00 -10.31
CA LYS A 192 -3.03 8.80 -9.74
C LYS A 192 -1.54 8.81 -10.09
N VAL A 193 -0.69 8.72 -9.07
CA VAL A 193 0.77 8.68 -9.21
C VAL A 193 1.28 7.37 -8.62
N TYR A 194 1.99 6.62 -9.45
CA TYR A 194 2.44 5.28 -9.16
C TYR A 194 3.96 5.19 -9.27
N PHE A 195 4.59 4.56 -8.29
CA PHE A 195 6.02 4.31 -8.28
C PHE A 195 6.31 2.84 -8.53
N HIS A 196 7.17 2.55 -9.49
CA HIS A 196 7.74 1.22 -9.65
C HIS A 196 8.66 0.89 -8.47
N LYS A 197 8.93 -0.40 -8.25
CA LYS A 197 9.87 -0.85 -7.21
C LYS A 197 11.20 -0.10 -7.27
N ASN A 198 11.69 0.29 -6.09
CA ASN A 198 12.92 1.08 -5.89
C ASN A 198 12.92 2.47 -6.54
N SER A 199 11.75 3.00 -6.89
CA SER A 199 11.58 4.36 -7.44
C SER A 199 11.17 5.35 -6.36
N GLY A 200 11.34 6.64 -6.62
CA GLY A 200 10.96 7.71 -5.70
C GLY A 200 10.81 9.05 -6.40
N MET A 201 10.44 10.07 -5.63
CA MET A 201 10.38 11.45 -6.12
C MET A 201 11.30 12.32 -5.27
N LYS A 202 12.10 13.16 -5.92
CA LYS A 202 12.90 14.21 -5.27
C LYS A 202 12.32 15.57 -5.60
N VAL A 203 11.96 16.34 -4.58
CA VAL A 203 11.60 17.74 -4.67
C VAL A 203 12.82 18.55 -4.25
N SER A 204 13.50 19.15 -5.24
CA SER A 204 14.78 19.82 -5.03
C SER A 204 14.61 21.08 -4.19
N ALA A 205 15.73 21.61 -3.69
CA ALA A 205 15.73 22.82 -2.88
C ALA A 205 14.97 23.96 -3.57
N GLY A 206 14.06 24.61 -2.84
CA GLY A 206 13.22 25.71 -3.34
C GLY A 206 12.14 25.33 -4.38
N ALA A 207 12.01 24.05 -4.74
CA ALA A 207 10.91 23.58 -5.59
C ALA A 207 9.60 23.47 -4.80
N THR A 208 8.47 23.50 -5.50
CA THR A 208 7.13 23.36 -4.90
C THR A 208 6.38 22.17 -5.49
N LEU A 209 5.83 21.34 -4.62
CA LEU A 209 4.94 20.24 -4.96
C LEU A 209 3.56 20.53 -4.38
N ASP A 210 2.60 20.83 -5.26
CA ASP A 210 1.20 21.00 -4.91
C ASP A 210 0.41 19.76 -5.29
N ILE A 211 -0.33 19.22 -4.33
CA ILE A 211 -1.16 18.03 -4.46
C ILE A 211 -2.58 18.40 -4.07
N ASN A 212 -3.40 18.68 -5.07
CA ASN A 212 -4.69 19.34 -4.92
C ASN A 212 -5.83 18.35 -5.13
N GLY A 213 -6.04 17.40 -4.21
CA GLY A 213 -7.22 16.54 -4.21
C GLY A 213 -8.49 17.28 -3.75
N THR A 214 -9.64 16.65 -3.97
CA THR A 214 -10.92 17.02 -3.34
C THR A 214 -11.50 15.85 -2.54
N ALA A 215 -12.56 16.09 -1.76
CA ALA A 215 -13.23 15.03 -1.01
C ALA A 215 -13.78 13.91 -1.91
N THR A 216 -14.20 14.23 -3.14
CA THR A 216 -14.70 13.27 -4.14
C THR A 216 -13.56 12.69 -4.98
N ASP A 217 -12.58 13.51 -5.33
CA ASP A 217 -11.52 13.17 -6.29
C ASP A 217 -10.15 13.34 -5.60
N GLN A 218 -9.86 12.40 -4.71
CA GLN A 218 -8.59 12.37 -3.98
C GLN A 218 -7.42 12.09 -4.93
N VAL A 219 -6.26 12.69 -4.65
CA VAL A 219 -5.01 12.28 -5.31
C VAL A 219 -4.49 11.02 -4.66
N ILE A 220 -4.13 10.02 -5.46
CA ILE A 220 -3.61 8.73 -4.97
C ILE A 220 -2.13 8.63 -5.32
N ILE A 221 -1.30 8.35 -4.31
CA ILE A 221 0.15 8.17 -4.44
C ILE A 221 0.56 6.86 -3.76
N ARG A 222 1.03 5.90 -4.56
CA ARG A 222 1.37 4.54 -4.07
C ARG A 222 2.34 3.81 -5.00
N GLY A 223 2.66 2.56 -4.69
CA GLY A 223 3.32 1.66 -5.64
C GLY A 223 2.43 1.26 -6.82
N ASP A 224 3.05 0.92 -7.95
CA ASP A 224 2.38 0.52 -9.20
C ASP A 224 1.79 -0.90 -9.19
N ARG A 225 2.25 -1.76 -8.28
CA ARG A 225 1.65 -3.09 -8.02
C ARG A 225 0.28 -2.94 -7.41
N ASN A 226 -0.72 -3.61 -7.96
CA ASN A 226 -2.11 -3.43 -7.55
C ASN A 226 -2.86 -4.76 -7.26
N ASP A 227 -2.18 -5.69 -6.61
CA ASP A 227 -2.82 -6.87 -6.00
C ASP A 227 -3.53 -6.47 -4.69
N THR A 228 -4.84 -6.74 -4.60
CA THR A 228 -5.68 -6.55 -3.41
C THR A 228 -5.10 -7.06 -2.07
N TYR A 229 -4.25 -8.09 -2.09
CA TYR A 229 -3.56 -8.59 -0.89
C TYR A 229 -2.29 -7.78 -0.56
N TYR A 230 -1.72 -7.07 -1.54
CA TYR A 230 -0.41 -6.41 -1.48
C TYR A 230 -0.41 -4.89 -1.69
N ASP A 231 -1.56 -4.28 -1.97
CA ASP A 231 -1.75 -2.83 -2.11
C ASP A 231 -1.22 -2.02 -0.93
N THR A 232 -1.13 -2.67 0.23
CA THR A 232 -0.61 -2.12 1.48
C THR A 232 0.61 -2.89 1.99
N ILE A 233 1.47 -3.45 1.13
CA ILE A 233 2.81 -3.88 1.60
C ILE A 233 3.69 -2.62 1.74
N PRO A 234 4.35 -2.41 2.88
CA PRO A 234 5.43 -1.44 2.98
C PRO A 234 6.61 -1.80 2.03
N ARG A 235 7.47 -0.81 1.71
CA ARG A 235 8.68 -1.00 0.88
C ARG A 235 8.41 -1.34 -0.60
N ASN A 236 7.23 -1.04 -1.13
CA ASN A 236 6.98 -1.18 -2.57
C ASN A 236 7.69 -0.10 -3.38
N TRP A 237 7.98 1.06 -2.80
CA TRP A 237 8.73 2.16 -3.40
C TRP A 237 9.53 2.92 -2.31
N ASN A 238 10.33 3.91 -2.68
CA ASN A 238 11.25 4.59 -1.76
C ASN A 238 10.50 5.63 -0.90
N SER A 239 10.42 6.87 -1.38
CA SER A 239 9.80 8.00 -0.68
C SER A 239 9.60 9.22 -1.60
N ILE A 240 8.84 10.20 -1.12
CA ILE A 240 8.91 11.58 -1.61
C ILE A 240 9.93 12.32 -0.75
N LYS A 241 11.12 12.56 -1.31
CA LYS A 241 12.21 13.28 -0.66
C LYS A 241 12.10 14.77 -0.92
N MET A 242 12.04 15.56 0.15
CA MET A 242 11.97 17.02 0.13
C MET A 242 13.30 17.60 0.63
N GLU A 243 13.99 18.35 -0.22
CA GLU A 243 15.24 19.03 0.15
C GLU A 243 14.99 20.38 0.83
N ALA A 244 16.07 21.00 1.33
CA ALA A 244 15.99 22.24 2.10
C ALA A 244 15.23 23.34 1.35
N SER A 245 14.35 24.05 2.07
CA SER A 245 13.50 25.13 1.53
C SER A 245 12.49 24.70 0.45
N SER A 246 12.36 23.42 0.14
CA SER A 246 11.25 22.95 -0.70
C SER A 246 9.91 23.06 0.03
N ILE A 247 8.84 23.15 -0.75
CA ILE A 247 7.47 23.39 -0.26
C ILE A 247 6.55 22.24 -0.72
N LEU A 248 5.80 21.69 0.22
CA LEU A 248 4.71 20.75 -0.04
C LEU A 248 3.38 21.39 0.38
N ASN A 249 2.42 21.49 -0.54
CA ASN A 249 1.03 21.72 -0.19
C ASN A 249 0.22 20.49 -0.60
N MET A 250 -0.38 19.83 0.38
CA MET A 250 -1.10 18.58 0.17
C MET A 250 -2.52 18.71 0.71
N ASN A 251 -3.53 18.45 -0.12
CA ASN A 251 -4.92 18.38 0.29
C ASN A 251 -5.59 17.12 -0.28
N HIS A 252 -6.47 16.48 0.50
CA HIS A 252 -7.22 15.28 0.09
C HIS A 252 -6.38 14.24 -0.66
N THR A 253 -5.22 13.90 -0.10
CA THR A 253 -4.27 12.97 -0.70
C THR A 253 -4.26 11.66 0.07
N ARG A 254 -4.13 10.54 -0.64
CA ARG A 254 -3.81 9.23 -0.07
C ARG A 254 -2.39 8.83 -0.47
N LEU A 255 -1.51 8.72 0.51
CA LEU A 255 -0.09 8.40 0.33
C LEU A 255 0.26 7.12 1.11
N PHE A 256 0.69 6.06 0.42
CA PHE A 256 0.94 4.77 1.09
C PHE A 256 1.90 3.79 0.38
N GLY A 257 2.37 2.80 1.13
CA GLY A 257 3.06 1.60 0.62
C GLY A 257 4.57 1.73 0.39
N GLY A 258 5.20 2.81 0.85
CA GLY A 258 6.61 3.09 0.61
C GLY A 258 7.55 2.59 1.72
N THR A 259 8.83 2.94 1.58
CA THR A 259 9.83 2.78 2.66
C THR A 259 9.64 3.92 3.67
N ARG A 260 9.56 5.15 3.17
CA ARG A 260 9.07 6.34 3.90
C ARG A 260 8.01 7.04 3.07
N GLY A 261 7.09 7.76 3.70
CA GLY A 261 6.10 8.58 2.97
C GLY A 261 6.74 9.88 2.51
N LEU A 262 6.86 10.81 3.45
CA LEU A 262 7.53 12.09 3.27
C LEU A 262 8.89 12.04 3.98
N ASP A 263 9.98 12.17 3.23
CA ASP A 263 11.34 12.28 3.76
C ASP A 263 11.81 13.73 3.63
N MET A 264 11.65 14.50 4.70
CA MET A 264 11.76 15.96 4.71
C MET A 264 13.01 16.43 5.43
N LYS A 265 13.86 17.19 4.73
CA LYS A 265 15.03 17.84 5.32
C LYS A 265 14.92 19.35 5.15
N GLN A 266 14.69 20.06 6.25
CA GLN A 266 14.53 21.52 6.32
C GLN A 266 13.49 22.05 5.30
N ALA A 267 12.41 21.31 5.11
CA ALA A 267 11.34 21.62 4.17
C ALA A 267 10.11 22.16 4.89
N ASN A 268 9.19 22.76 4.13
CA ASN A 268 7.92 23.27 4.66
C ASN A 268 6.77 22.45 4.08
N ALA A 269 5.83 22.02 4.92
CA ALA A 269 4.62 21.35 4.46
C ALA A 269 3.35 21.91 5.10
N THR A 270 2.32 22.07 4.26
CA THR A 270 0.92 22.21 4.69
C THR A 270 0.17 20.96 4.24
N ILE A 271 -0.38 20.20 5.17
CA ILE A 271 -1.08 18.94 4.89
C ILE A 271 -2.52 19.05 5.40
N LYS A 272 -3.50 18.88 4.53
CA LYS A 272 -4.92 18.98 4.87
C LYS A 272 -5.69 17.75 4.41
N ASN A 273 -6.61 17.28 5.22
CA ASN A 273 -7.60 16.25 4.87
C ASN A 273 -7.01 14.99 4.20
N SER A 274 -5.83 14.55 4.65
CA SER A 274 -5.03 13.56 3.93
C SER A 274 -4.77 12.31 4.77
N PHE A 275 -4.45 11.22 4.07
CA PHE A 275 -4.19 9.90 4.62
C PHE A 275 -2.75 9.50 4.29
N ILE A 276 -1.95 9.19 5.31
CA ILE A 276 -0.58 8.70 5.15
C ILE A 276 -0.45 7.40 5.94
N HIS A 277 -0.34 6.26 5.27
CA HIS A 277 -0.30 4.99 5.99
C HIS A 277 0.57 3.93 5.32
N THR A 278 0.90 2.89 6.07
CA THR A 278 1.63 1.72 5.56
C THR A 278 3.01 2.10 5.01
N PHE A 279 3.94 2.40 5.92
CA PHE A 279 5.34 2.66 5.57
C PHE A 279 6.26 1.75 6.38
N GLN A 280 7.34 1.29 5.76
CA GLN A 280 8.29 0.39 6.43
C GLN A 280 8.98 1.08 7.60
N GLU A 281 9.34 2.35 7.43
CA GLU A 281 10.02 3.13 8.45
C GLU A 281 9.11 4.23 8.98
N TYR A 282 8.97 5.32 8.22
CA TYR A 282 8.27 6.51 8.68
C TYR A 282 7.16 6.93 7.72
N GLY A 283 6.01 7.31 8.24
CA GLY A 283 5.01 8.02 7.44
C GLY A 283 5.52 9.41 7.06
N ILE A 284 6.00 10.14 8.06
CA ILE A 284 6.71 11.42 7.93
C ILE A 284 8.03 11.30 8.69
N TYR A 285 9.14 11.46 7.98
CA TYR A 285 10.48 11.61 8.55
C TYR A 285 10.90 13.07 8.35
N ALA A 286 10.99 13.85 9.42
CA ALA A 286 11.24 15.28 9.35
C ALA A 286 12.52 15.65 10.10
N VAL A 287 13.48 16.25 9.39
CA VAL A 287 14.73 16.76 9.92
C VAL A 287 14.69 18.28 9.87
N GLY A 288 14.57 18.96 11.01
CA GLY A 288 14.56 20.43 11.12
C GLY A 288 13.52 21.11 10.21
N SER A 289 12.39 20.45 9.97
CA SER A 289 11.36 20.89 9.02
C SER A 289 10.23 21.65 9.72
N LYS A 290 9.33 22.21 8.91
CA LYS A 290 8.11 22.87 9.40
C LYS A 290 6.89 22.20 8.80
N ILE A 291 5.97 21.71 9.63
CA ILE A 291 4.77 21.01 9.17
C ILE A 291 3.54 21.53 9.90
N ASN A 292 2.56 22.03 9.14
CA ASN A 292 1.22 22.30 9.64
C ASN A 292 0.24 21.29 9.03
N ALA A 293 -0.39 20.48 9.86
CA ALA A 293 -1.31 19.43 9.43
C ALA A 293 -2.69 19.58 10.07
N GLU A 294 -3.73 19.51 9.26
CA GLU A 294 -5.13 19.59 9.65
C GLU A 294 -5.87 18.37 9.10
N ASN A 295 -6.67 17.67 9.92
CA ASN A 295 -7.42 16.49 9.48
C ASN A 295 -6.50 15.42 8.85
N LEU A 296 -5.43 15.06 9.55
CA LEU A 296 -4.47 14.05 9.11
C LEU A 296 -4.82 12.68 9.71
N VAL A 297 -4.91 11.65 8.86
CA VAL A 297 -5.09 10.26 9.30
C VAL A 297 -3.82 9.47 8.99
N MET A 298 -3.26 8.83 10.01
CA MET A 298 -2.08 7.97 9.85
C MET A 298 -2.29 6.60 10.48
N ASN A 299 -1.72 5.57 9.86
CA ASN A 299 -1.70 4.21 10.41
C ASN A 299 -0.52 3.40 9.89
N ASN A 300 -0.19 2.31 10.58
CA ASN A 300 0.71 1.26 10.12
C ASN A 300 2.08 1.79 9.64
N CYS A 301 2.92 2.30 10.53
CA CYS A 301 4.30 2.68 10.20
C CYS A 301 5.27 1.81 11.02
N GLY A 302 6.32 1.28 10.41
CA GLY A 302 7.19 0.32 11.10
C GLY A 302 8.01 0.96 12.22
N GLU A 303 8.71 2.07 11.98
CA GLU A 303 9.44 2.78 13.04
C GLU A 303 8.54 3.78 13.77
N SER A 304 8.06 4.82 13.08
CA SER A 304 7.12 5.79 13.66
C SER A 304 6.18 6.33 12.60
N CYS A 305 4.94 6.66 12.95
CA CYS A 305 4.10 7.44 12.02
C CYS A 305 4.76 8.79 11.72
N ILE A 306 5.24 9.47 12.75
CA ILE A 306 5.94 10.75 12.64
C ILE A 306 7.26 10.66 13.40
N GLY A 307 8.37 10.82 12.70
CA GLY A 307 9.71 10.96 13.27
C GLY A 307 10.20 12.38 13.07
N ILE A 308 10.50 13.08 14.16
CA ILE A 308 11.04 14.43 14.18
C ILE A 308 12.47 14.38 14.71
N PHE A 309 13.39 14.95 13.94
CA PHE A 309 14.82 15.00 14.23
C PHE A 309 15.31 16.42 13.99
N TYR A 310 16.42 16.80 14.62
CA TYR A 310 17.01 18.13 14.44
C TYR A 310 16.01 19.29 14.69
N GLY A 311 15.08 19.12 15.63
CA GLY A 311 14.12 20.16 16.01
C GLY A 311 13.13 20.53 14.90
N GLY A 312 12.76 21.82 14.82
CA GLY A 312 11.80 22.35 13.85
C GLY A 312 10.48 22.84 14.47
N ASN A 313 9.42 22.92 13.66
CA ASN A 313 8.13 23.46 14.07
C ASN A 313 6.96 22.64 13.51
N TYR A 314 6.16 22.04 14.38
CA TYR A 314 5.15 21.06 13.98
C TYR A 314 3.83 21.34 14.68
N THR A 315 2.74 21.39 13.92
CA THR A 315 1.38 21.51 14.45
C THR A 315 0.50 20.47 13.78
N PHE A 316 -0.17 19.65 14.59
CA PHE A 316 -1.13 18.64 14.18
C PHE A 316 -2.47 18.94 14.86
N THR A 317 -3.43 19.43 14.08
CA THR A 317 -4.77 19.80 14.54
C THR A 317 -5.78 18.80 13.99
N HIS A 318 -6.57 18.19 14.88
CA HIS A 318 -7.52 17.14 14.50
C HIS A 318 -6.85 15.99 13.72
N ALA A 319 -5.73 15.47 14.24
CA ALA A 319 -5.05 14.32 13.66
C ALA A 319 -5.47 13.02 14.37
N THR A 320 -5.64 11.94 13.59
CA THR A 320 -5.77 10.58 14.12
C THR A 320 -4.54 9.78 13.69
N ILE A 321 -3.59 9.66 14.60
CA ILE A 321 -2.35 8.89 14.40
C ILE A 321 -2.52 7.57 15.15
N ALA A 322 -2.64 6.48 14.41
CA ALA A 322 -2.79 5.14 14.94
C ALA A 322 -1.65 4.22 14.48
N ASN A 323 -1.49 3.07 15.10
CA ASN A 323 -0.61 2.03 14.55
C ASN A 323 -1.03 0.65 15.04
N TYR A 324 -1.77 -0.11 14.23
CA TYR A 324 -2.27 -1.45 14.56
C TYR A 324 -1.76 -2.51 13.57
N SER A 325 -0.57 -2.32 13.03
CA SER A 325 -0.02 -3.19 11.99
C SER A 325 0.29 -4.60 12.53
N ALA A 326 -0.42 -5.60 12.03
CA ALA A 326 -0.16 -7.01 12.34
C ALA A 326 1.10 -7.56 11.65
N THR A 327 1.65 -6.87 10.65
CA THR A 327 2.78 -7.34 9.82
C THR A 327 4.12 -6.74 10.22
N MET A 328 4.14 -5.76 11.13
CA MET A 328 5.36 -5.04 11.54
C MET A 328 5.63 -5.19 13.06
N ASN A 329 5.29 -6.34 13.63
CA ASN A 329 5.37 -6.59 15.08
C ASN A 329 6.79 -6.63 15.65
N ASP A 330 7.80 -6.80 14.79
CA ASP A 330 9.22 -6.76 15.13
C ASP A 330 9.79 -5.33 15.20
N ARG A 331 8.97 -4.32 14.87
CA ARG A 331 9.38 -2.92 14.83
C ARG A 331 8.81 -2.09 15.97
N SER A 332 9.40 -0.92 16.19
CA SER A 332 9.06 0.00 17.28
C SER A 332 7.62 0.49 17.20
N ARG A 333 7.11 0.77 15.99
CA ARG A 333 5.70 1.13 15.70
C ARG A 333 5.22 2.30 16.57
N MET A 334 6.03 3.34 16.71
CA MET A 334 5.68 4.56 17.43
C MET A 334 4.65 5.40 16.66
N GLY A 335 3.97 6.28 17.38
CA GLY A 335 3.07 7.27 16.78
C GLY A 335 3.86 8.53 16.46
N ILE A 336 4.50 9.06 17.49
CA ILE A 336 5.37 10.22 17.38
C ILE A 336 6.65 9.94 18.15
N PHE A 337 7.77 10.06 17.44
CA PHE A 337 9.10 10.14 18.03
C PHE A 337 9.66 11.52 17.69
N ALA A 338 10.14 12.25 18.70
CA ALA A 338 10.73 13.57 18.46
C ALA A 338 12.01 13.75 19.27
N THR A 339 13.07 14.16 18.58
CA THR A 339 14.35 14.53 19.17
C THR A 339 14.88 15.80 18.53
N ASN A 340 15.71 16.52 19.27
CA ASN A 340 16.43 17.69 18.80
C ASN A 340 17.85 17.37 18.30
N GLU A 341 18.21 16.09 18.26
CA GLU A 341 19.46 15.57 17.70
C GLU A 341 19.22 15.00 16.29
N TRP A 342 20.24 15.05 15.44
CA TRP A 342 20.26 14.33 14.17
C TRP A 342 21.69 13.99 13.77
N LYS A 343 21.89 12.77 13.27
CA LYS A 343 23.17 12.34 12.75
C LYS A 343 23.26 12.72 11.27
N ASN A 344 24.16 13.66 10.97
CA ASN A 344 24.34 14.15 9.61
C ASN A 344 25.04 13.14 8.70
N ASP A 345 25.16 13.48 7.41
CA ASP A 345 25.74 12.61 6.38
C ASP A 345 27.24 12.30 6.65
N ALA A 346 27.93 13.13 7.44
CA ALA A 346 29.31 12.90 7.89
C ALA A 346 29.39 12.03 9.17
N GLY A 347 28.25 11.59 9.69
CA GLY A 347 28.14 10.77 10.90
C GLY A 347 28.31 11.54 12.20
N GLN A 348 28.24 12.87 12.17
CA GLN A 348 28.32 13.73 13.36
C GLN A 348 26.92 14.07 13.87
N ASN A 349 26.79 14.29 15.18
CA ASN A 349 25.52 14.70 15.78
C ASN A 349 25.40 16.22 15.70
N ASP A 350 24.35 16.67 15.01
CA ASP A 350 23.92 18.06 14.98
C ASP A 350 22.70 18.23 15.88
N TYR A 351 22.57 19.43 16.46
CA TYR A 351 21.48 19.77 17.37
C TYR A 351 20.79 21.07 16.94
N ALA A 352 19.47 21.14 17.07
CA ALA A 352 18.71 22.36 16.81
C ALA A 352 17.44 22.41 17.67
N ALA A 353 16.94 23.60 17.97
CA ALA A 353 15.76 23.76 18.81
C ALA A 353 14.51 23.11 18.20
N LEU A 354 13.75 22.38 19.02
CA LEU A 354 12.35 22.09 18.72
C LEU A 354 11.54 23.31 19.17
N GLU A 355 11.26 24.20 18.22
CA GLU A 355 10.59 25.48 18.47
C GLU A 355 9.17 25.26 18.98
N ASN A 356 8.47 24.28 18.41
CA ASN A 356 7.10 23.91 18.72
C ASN A 356 6.79 22.49 18.21
N LEU A 357 6.13 21.70 19.05
CA LEU A 357 5.39 20.49 18.67
C LEU A 357 4.00 20.56 19.32
N SER A 358 2.99 20.94 18.54
CA SER A 358 1.62 21.06 19.00
C SER A 358 0.74 19.92 18.48
N ILE A 359 0.08 19.22 19.39
CA ILE A 359 -0.89 18.14 19.13
C ILE A 359 -2.22 18.60 19.72
N LEU A 360 -3.14 19.03 18.87
CA LEU A 360 -4.37 19.74 19.27
C LEU A 360 -5.60 18.95 18.82
N ASN A 361 -6.57 18.73 19.71
CA ASN A 361 -7.82 18.01 19.40
C ASN A 361 -7.59 16.66 18.70
N SER A 362 -6.56 15.91 19.08
CA SER A 362 -6.05 14.78 18.30
C SER A 362 -6.15 13.45 19.05
N ILE A 363 -6.02 12.34 18.31
CA ILE A 363 -5.87 11.00 18.85
C ILE A 363 -4.49 10.47 18.41
N VAL A 364 -3.68 10.04 19.36
CA VAL A 364 -2.37 9.41 19.13
C VAL A 364 -2.32 8.13 19.94
N TYR A 365 -2.76 7.01 19.34
CA TYR A 365 -3.03 5.78 20.09
C TYR A 365 -2.74 4.49 19.31
N SER A 366 -2.34 3.44 20.03
CA SER A 366 -2.11 2.11 19.46
C SER A 366 -2.31 1.00 20.50
N ASP A 367 -2.10 -0.24 20.07
CA ASP A 367 -1.94 -1.42 20.92
C ASP A 367 -0.54 -1.51 21.57
N ARG A 368 0.39 -0.63 21.23
CA ARG A 368 1.73 -0.56 21.86
C ARG A 368 1.72 0.33 23.08
N ASP A 369 2.55 -0.02 24.05
CA ASP A 369 2.82 0.86 25.18
C ASP A 369 3.68 2.05 24.75
N ASN A 370 3.50 3.18 25.45
CA ASN A 370 4.20 4.43 25.22
C ASN A 370 4.33 4.86 23.74
N PHE A 371 3.24 5.36 23.14
CA PHE A 371 3.17 5.61 21.70
C PHE A 371 3.71 6.99 21.27
N ILE A 372 4.07 7.83 22.24
CA ILE A 372 4.75 9.13 22.03
C ILE A 372 6.04 9.11 22.86
N ASN A 373 7.16 9.46 22.23
CA ASN A 373 8.44 9.59 22.91
C ASN A 373 9.16 10.89 22.47
N LEU A 374 9.58 11.67 23.47
CA LEU A 374 10.22 12.97 23.32
C LEU A 374 11.62 12.93 23.94
N GLU A 375 12.66 12.93 23.11
CA GLU A 375 14.04 12.85 23.55
C GLU A 375 14.73 14.21 23.44
N LYS A 376 14.76 14.94 24.55
CA LYS A 376 15.52 16.18 24.64
C LYS A 376 16.99 15.88 24.96
N VAL A 377 17.88 16.36 24.10
CA VAL A 377 19.33 16.28 24.26
C VAL A 377 19.91 17.69 24.49
N GLY A 378 20.69 17.83 25.57
CA GLY A 378 21.38 19.08 25.89
C GLY A 378 20.45 20.23 26.30
N ALA A 379 20.96 21.47 26.18
CA ALA A 379 20.30 22.67 26.69
C ALA A 379 19.45 23.43 25.65
N TYR A 380 19.19 22.84 24.48
CA TYR A 380 18.38 23.48 23.44
C TYR A 380 16.92 23.61 23.86
N GLN A 381 16.22 24.60 23.30
CA GLN A 381 14.78 24.74 23.45
C GLN A 381 14.08 23.48 22.92
N PHE A 382 13.11 23.00 23.67
CA PHE A 382 12.33 21.81 23.35
C PHE A 382 10.90 22.02 23.82
N ASN A 383 10.10 22.69 23.00
CA ASN A 383 8.73 23.08 23.34
C ASN A 383 7.74 22.12 22.71
N PHE A 384 6.81 21.63 23.52
CA PHE A 384 5.69 20.83 23.05
C PHE A 384 4.40 21.24 23.79
N LEU A 385 3.27 20.98 23.15
CA LEU A 385 1.93 21.14 23.70
C LEU A 385 1.05 19.99 23.21
N ILE A 386 0.48 19.23 24.15
CA ILE A 386 -0.55 18.23 23.88
C ILE A 386 -1.84 18.75 24.52
N GLN A 387 -2.77 19.25 23.71
CA GLN A 387 -3.99 19.87 24.18
C GLN A 387 -5.22 19.11 23.69
N ASN A 388 -6.16 18.86 24.61
CA ASN A 388 -7.44 18.21 24.35
C ASN A 388 -7.26 16.99 23.46
N SER A 389 -6.33 16.10 23.80
CA SER A 389 -5.97 14.97 22.95
C SER A 389 -6.05 13.66 23.71
N LEU A 390 -6.30 12.56 23.00
CA LEU A 390 -6.31 11.22 23.57
C LEU A 390 -5.01 10.52 23.17
N ILE A 391 -4.17 10.16 24.15
CA ILE A 391 -2.85 9.58 23.92
C ILE A 391 -2.63 8.25 24.64
N LYS A 392 -1.74 7.42 24.09
CA LYS A 392 -1.22 6.21 24.73
C LYS A 392 0.14 6.53 25.37
N TYR A 393 0.23 6.42 26.69
CA TYR A 393 1.33 6.93 27.53
C TYR A 393 1.65 5.92 28.64
N THR A 394 2.93 5.64 28.90
CA THR A 394 3.30 4.73 30.00
C THR A 394 3.82 5.50 31.21
N SER A 395 4.99 6.12 31.09
CA SER A 395 5.69 6.78 32.20
C SER A 395 6.45 8.00 31.70
N GLU A 396 6.84 8.89 32.61
CA GLU A 396 7.62 10.09 32.24
C GLU A 396 8.99 9.71 31.67
N ASN A 397 9.61 8.64 32.19
CA ASN A 397 10.90 8.16 31.71
C ASN A 397 10.82 7.58 30.29
N GLU A 398 9.75 6.87 29.96
CA GLU A 398 9.58 6.31 28.60
C GLU A 398 9.09 7.37 27.62
N ALA A 399 8.15 8.24 28.04
CA ALA A 399 7.57 9.25 27.16
C ALA A 399 8.49 10.46 26.97
N GLY A 400 9.38 10.73 27.92
CA GLY A 400 10.23 11.92 27.95
C GLY A 400 9.50 13.20 28.35
N PHE A 401 8.28 13.08 28.89
CA PHE A 401 7.52 14.20 29.43
C PHE A 401 6.55 13.77 30.53
N ASN A 402 6.24 14.69 31.44
CA ASN A 402 5.26 14.48 32.49
C ASN A 402 3.83 14.73 31.97
N PHE A 403 2.97 13.70 32.02
CA PHE A 403 1.57 13.81 31.60
C PHE A 403 0.74 14.85 32.39
N THR A 404 1.07 15.11 33.65
CA THR A 404 0.39 16.14 34.46
C THR A 404 1.12 17.48 34.44
N GLY A 405 2.16 17.61 33.60
CA GLY A 405 2.93 18.83 33.43
C GLY A 405 2.22 19.88 32.57
N PRO A 406 2.78 21.10 32.50
CA PRO A 406 2.15 22.22 31.79
C PRO A 406 2.07 22.04 30.27
N GLY A 407 2.91 21.15 29.70
CA GLY A 407 2.87 20.81 28.27
C GLY A 407 1.72 19.89 27.87
N VAL A 408 0.89 19.43 28.82
CA VAL A 408 -0.26 18.57 28.55
C VAL A 408 -1.52 19.18 29.18
N ILE A 409 -2.45 19.60 28.34
CA ILE A 409 -3.65 20.35 28.73
C ILE A 409 -4.90 19.53 28.38
N GLN A 410 -5.78 19.32 29.38
CA GLN A 410 -7.11 18.70 29.20
C GLN A 410 -7.12 17.41 28.35
N SER A 411 -6.05 16.61 28.44
CA SER A 411 -5.85 15.43 27.61
C SER A 411 -6.20 14.15 28.36
N ILE A 412 -6.53 13.11 27.60
CA ILE A 412 -6.94 11.80 28.07
C ILE A 412 -5.79 10.83 27.82
N LYS A 413 -5.42 10.01 28.81
CA LYS A 413 -4.43 8.92 28.62
C LYS A 413 -5.07 7.54 28.70
N ASN A 414 -4.58 6.62 27.88
CA ASN A 414 -4.78 5.16 28.00
C ASN A 414 -6.23 4.67 27.99
N GLN A 415 -7.14 5.48 27.45
CA GLN A 415 -8.52 5.06 27.19
C GLN A 415 -8.61 4.61 25.73
N ASP A 416 -9.18 3.43 25.48
CA ASP A 416 -9.33 2.91 24.13
C ASP A 416 -10.19 3.88 23.27
N PRO A 417 -9.67 4.41 22.14
CA PRO A 417 -10.44 5.26 21.23
C PRO A 417 -11.68 4.59 20.65
N ARG A 418 -11.79 3.26 20.71
CA ARG A 418 -12.90 2.48 20.16
C ARG A 418 -13.10 2.76 18.67
N PHE A 419 -12.03 2.60 17.88
CA PHE A 419 -12.09 2.74 16.43
C PHE A 419 -13.07 1.73 15.80
N MET A 420 -13.71 2.12 14.69
CA MET A 420 -14.63 1.27 13.93
C MET A 420 -13.90 0.09 13.29
N ASN A 421 -12.78 0.35 12.62
CA ASN A 421 -11.92 -0.68 12.03
C ASN A 421 -10.50 -0.14 11.79
N TYR A 422 -9.48 -0.71 12.41
CA TYR A 422 -8.08 -0.28 12.21
C TYR A 422 -7.28 -1.17 11.25
N PHE A 423 -7.88 -2.23 10.69
CA PHE A 423 -7.22 -3.11 9.73
C PHE A 423 -7.02 -2.39 8.39
N ALA A 424 -5.83 -2.56 7.78
CA ALA A 424 -5.42 -1.83 6.59
C ALA A 424 -6.42 -1.93 5.42
N ALA A 425 -6.92 -3.14 5.12
CA ALA A 425 -7.80 -3.41 3.98
C ALA A 425 -9.14 -2.63 4.04
N LYS A 426 -9.63 -2.27 5.23
CA LYS A 426 -10.89 -1.53 5.43
C LYS A 426 -10.76 -0.50 6.54
N MET A 427 -9.64 0.23 6.52
CA MET A 427 -9.30 1.18 7.57
C MET A 427 -10.37 2.28 7.69
N ASN A 428 -10.94 2.37 8.89
CA ASN A 428 -11.93 3.35 9.29
C ASN A 428 -11.66 3.74 10.75
N LEU A 429 -10.84 4.78 10.93
CA LEU A 429 -10.45 5.30 12.24
C LEU A 429 -11.45 6.31 12.81
N ARG A 430 -12.72 6.26 12.36
CA ARG A 430 -13.83 6.87 13.11
C ARG A 430 -13.97 6.16 14.45
N VAL A 431 -14.38 6.92 15.46
CA VAL A 431 -14.64 6.38 16.79
C VAL A 431 -16.11 5.97 16.94
N LYS A 432 -16.38 4.94 17.74
CA LYS A 432 -17.73 4.51 18.10
C LYS A 432 -18.45 5.57 18.95
N ALA A 433 -19.78 5.47 19.04
CA ALA A 433 -20.62 6.44 19.77
C ALA A 433 -20.28 6.53 21.27
N ASP A 434 -19.85 5.42 21.87
CA ASP A 434 -19.46 5.30 23.27
C ASP A 434 -17.95 5.55 23.49
N SER A 435 -17.25 6.11 22.50
CA SER A 435 -15.82 6.38 22.59
C SER A 435 -15.51 7.46 23.63
N PRO A 436 -14.43 7.31 24.41
CA PRO A 436 -13.91 8.35 25.29
C PRO A 436 -13.42 9.60 24.53
N ALA A 437 -13.19 9.51 23.22
CA ALA A 437 -12.80 10.64 22.38
C ALA A 437 -14.00 11.49 21.89
N LYS A 438 -15.22 10.94 21.96
CA LYS A 438 -16.42 11.59 21.41
C LYS A 438 -16.74 12.87 22.18
N ASN A 439 -16.90 13.99 21.47
CA ASN A 439 -17.27 15.29 22.05
C ASN A 439 -16.30 15.82 23.14
N LYS A 440 -15.00 15.51 23.05
CA LYS A 440 -13.98 15.92 24.04
C LYS A 440 -12.99 16.99 23.56
N GLY A 441 -13.13 17.47 22.34
CA GLY A 441 -12.27 18.51 21.78
C GLY A 441 -12.54 19.88 22.38
N ASP A 442 -11.53 20.75 22.27
CA ASP A 442 -11.68 22.17 22.53
C ASP A 442 -12.38 22.85 21.35
N VAL A 443 -13.39 23.68 21.65
CA VAL A 443 -14.19 24.38 20.64
C VAL A 443 -13.39 25.50 19.97
N THR A 444 -12.47 26.15 20.69
CA THR A 444 -11.64 27.24 20.12
C THR A 444 -10.70 26.69 19.07
N VAL A 445 -10.03 25.55 19.35
CA VAL A 445 -9.23 24.80 18.38
C VAL A 445 -10.12 24.31 17.24
N ALA A 446 -11.30 23.76 17.51
CA ALA A 446 -12.19 23.29 16.45
C ALA A 446 -12.66 24.42 15.51
N ASN A 447 -12.77 25.66 16.00
CA ASN A 447 -13.11 26.81 15.15
C ASN A 447 -12.00 27.19 14.15
N THR A 448 -10.75 26.76 14.34
CA THR A 448 -9.68 26.96 13.35
C THR A 448 -9.72 25.91 12.24
N VAL A 449 -10.31 24.74 12.50
CA VAL A 449 -10.55 23.64 11.55
C VAL A 449 -12.00 23.14 11.68
N PRO A 450 -12.98 23.92 11.18
CA PRO A 450 -14.40 23.77 11.56
C PRO A 450 -15.09 22.53 10.99
N THR A 451 -14.48 21.86 10.02
CA THR A 451 -15.00 20.64 9.40
C THR A 451 -14.02 19.49 9.53
N ASP A 452 -14.54 18.27 9.67
CA ASP A 452 -13.75 17.06 9.66
C ASP A 452 -13.26 16.65 8.27
N ILE A 453 -12.47 15.59 8.20
CA ILE A 453 -11.88 15.08 6.94
C ILE A 453 -12.92 14.68 5.89
N VAL A 454 -14.18 14.48 6.26
CA VAL A 454 -15.29 14.16 5.35
C VAL A 454 -16.34 15.28 5.25
N GLY A 455 -16.03 16.48 5.76
CA GLY A 455 -16.86 17.68 5.63
C GLY A 455 -17.95 17.85 6.70
N VAL A 456 -17.97 17.05 7.76
CA VAL A 456 -18.93 17.19 8.86
C VAL A 456 -18.48 18.34 9.78
N SER A 457 -19.40 19.24 10.10
CA SER A 457 -19.13 20.35 11.04
C SER A 457 -18.83 19.82 12.44
N ARG A 458 -17.83 20.43 13.09
CA ARG A 458 -17.39 20.12 14.45
C ARG A 458 -17.31 21.35 15.37
N THR A 459 -17.96 22.44 14.99
CA THR A 459 -17.95 23.70 15.77
C THR A 459 -18.70 23.61 17.10
N THR A 460 -19.49 22.55 17.31
CA THR A 460 -20.17 22.25 18.56
C THR A 460 -19.83 20.83 19.00
N ASN A 461 -19.35 20.66 20.23
CA ASN A 461 -18.96 19.35 20.78
C ASN A 461 -17.99 18.58 19.85
N PRO A 462 -16.81 19.14 19.52
CA PRO A 462 -15.86 18.47 18.64
C PRO A 462 -15.41 17.12 19.19
N THR A 463 -15.36 16.10 18.34
CA THR A 463 -14.71 14.83 18.65
C THR A 463 -13.20 14.94 18.42
N LEU A 464 -12.42 14.24 19.25
CA LEU A 464 -10.97 14.19 19.06
C LEU A 464 -10.61 13.41 17.79
N GLY A 465 -9.55 13.85 17.12
CA GLY A 465 -9.05 13.24 15.90
C GLY A 465 -9.64 13.86 14.63
N ALA A 466 -9.36 13.19 13.51
CA ALA A 466 -9.66 13.69 12.16
C ALA A 466 -11.14 13.56 11.75
N TYR A 467 -11.95 12.84 12.52
CA TYR A 467 -13.37 12.58 12.24
C TYR A 467 -14.26 13.14 13.36
N GLN A 468 -15.45 13.64 12.99
CA GLN A 468 -16.44 14.13 13.95
C GLN A 468 -17.30 13.03 14.58
#